data_AF-A0A1G1MG16-F1
#
_entry.id   AF-A0A1G1MG16-F1
#
_cell.length_a   1.000
_cell.length_b   1.000
_cell.length_c   1.000
_cell.angle_alpha   90.00
_cell.angle_beta   90.00
_cell.angle_gamma   90.00
#
_symmetry.space_group_name_H-M   'P 1'
#
loop_
_entity.id
_entity.type
_entity.pdbx_description
1 polymer ?
#
loop_
_entity_poly.entity_id
_entity_poly.type
_entity_poly.pdbx_seq_one_letter_code
_entity_poly.pdbx_strand_id
1 'polypeptide(L)'
;MKKITVYSLVVGLLLFPVAVALAQGKGTGARTSGFHQQQRQERQAFQKQEGQERKDLRESLQGKTSEEKQAAIKEFHAEQSQERKAFNQQQHQENMNFLKQRLANNPKLTDAQKEELSNLFENQYKKNVSFRNTQHSENVAFFEQVANNPNMTQEQRKKAIRAHFQEQKTENKEKR
;
A
#
# COMPACT_ATOMS: atom_id res chain seq x y z
N MET A 1 28.05 -7.50 24.78
CA MET A 1 27.15 -7.02 23.71
C MET A 1 25.74 -7.51 24.03
N LYS A 2 24.88 -6.64 24.57
CA LYS A 2 23.49 -7.00 24.89
C LYS A 2 22.69 -6.99 23.59
N LYS A 3 22.20 -8.15 23.16
CA LYS A 3 21.25 -8.27 22.05
C LYS A 3 19.96 -7.58 22.50
N ILE A 4 19.70 -6.39 21.96
CA ILE A 4 18.43 -5.71 22.16
C ILE A 4 17.47 -6.36 21.19
N THR A 5 16.79 -7.39 21.68
CA THR A 5 15.61 -7.98 21.05
C THR A 5 14.55 -6.88 21.05
N VAL A 6 14.46 -6.14 19.95
CA VAL A 6 13.23 -5.41 19.64
C VAL A 6 12.17 -6.49 19.58
N TYR A 7 11.20 -6.42 20.50
CA TYR A 7 10.00 -7.21 20.38
C TYR A 7 9.37 -6.79 19.05
N SER A 8 9.69 -7.52 17.98
CA SER A 8 8.83 -7.63 16.81
C SER A 8 7.52 -8.12 17.37
N LEU A 9 6.66 -7.17 17.70
CA LEU A 9 5.27 -7.42 17.96
C LEU A 9 4.76 -7.80 16.58
N VAL A 10 4.95 -9.08 16.27
CA VAL A 10 4.16 -9.83 15.30
C VAL A 10 2.74 -9.69 15.85
N VAL A 11 2.13 -8.53 15.58
CA VAL A 11 0.69 -8.39 15.56
C VAL A 11 0.32 -9.33 14.44
N GLY A 12 0.06 -10.57 14.85
CA GLY A 12 -0.46 -11.60 13.98
C GLY A 12 -1.54 -10.92 13.17
N LEU A 13 -1.35 -10.97 11.85
CA LEU A 13 -2.43 -10.87 10.89
C LEU A 13 -3.45 -11.93 11.31
N LEU A 14 -4.32 -11.55 12.26
CA LEU A 14 -5.62 -12.10 12.45
C LEU A 14 -6.32 -11.80 11.13
N LEU A 15 -6.10 -12.72 10.19
CA LEU A 15 -6.96 -12.98 9.06
C LEU A 15 -8.33 -13.25 9.65
N PHE A 16 -9.06 -12.20 10.01
CA PHE A 16 -10.48 -12.29 10.19
C PHE A 16 -11.02 -12.63 8.81
N PRO A 17 -11.57 -13.83 8.59
CA PRO A 17 -12.40 -14.04 7.43
C PRO A 17 -13.60 -13.12 7.66
N VAL A 18 -13.59 -11.93 7.05
CA VAL A 18 -14.79 -11.13 6.92
C VAL A 18 -15.71 -11.96 6.05
N ALA A 19 -16.56 -12.74 6.71
CA ALA A 19 -17.56 -13.56 6.08
C ALA A 19 -18.33 -12.66 5.12
N VAL A 20 -18.24 -12.99 3.83
CA VAL A 20 -18.92 -12.30 2.74
C VAL A 20 -20.41 -12.61 2.87
N ALA A 21 -21.07 -11.93 3.80
CA ALA A 21 -22.52 -11.94 3.93
C ALA A 21 -23.10 -11.01 2.86
N LEU A 22 -23.11 -11.48 1.61
CA LEU A 22 -23.81 -10.81 0.52
C LEU A 22 -25.31 -10.94 0.76
N ALA A 23 -25.88 -9.92 1.43
CA ALA A 23 -27.32 -9.75 1.55
C ALA A 23 -27.96 -9.77 0.15
N GLN A 24 -28.87 -10.72 -0.07
CA GLN A 24 -29.65 -10.89 -1.29
C GLN A 24 -30.73 -9.79 -1.41
N GLY A 25 -30.33 -8.53 -1.48
CA GLY A 25 -31.22 -7.40 -1.78
C GLY A 25 -31.51 -7.32 -3.28
N LYS A 26 -32.78 -7.14 -3.64
CA LYS A 26 -33.28 -6.88 -5.00
C LYS A 26 -32.68 -5.57 -5.52
N GLY A 27 -31.88 -5.65 -6.60
CA GLY A 27 -31.29 -4.50 -7.30
C GLY A 27 -29.76 -4.56 -7.35
N THR A 28 -29.19 -4.60 -8.56
CA THR A 28 -27.73 -4.58 -8.81
C THR A 28 -27.04 -3.34 -8.22
N GLY A 29 -27.78 -2.23 -8.02
CA GLY A 29 -27.28 -1.00 -7.40
C GLY A 29 -26.93 -1.15 -5.92
N ALA A 30 -27.77 -1.79 -5.11
CA ALA A 30 -27.55 -1.93 -3.66
C ALA A 30 -26.36 -2.84 -3.32
N ARG A 31 -26.14 -3.89 -4.11
CA ARG A 31 -24.97 -4.78 -3.96
C ARG A 31 -23.66 -4.06 -4.34
N THR A 32 -23.73 -3.19 -5.35
CA THR A 32 -22.56 -2.41 -5.80
C THR A 32 -22.21 -1.32 -4.79
N SER A 33 -23.19 -0.58 -4.27
CA SER A 33 -22.94 0.41 -3.22
C SER A 33 -22.41 -0.22 -1.93
N GLY A 34 -22.95 -1.37 -1.52
CA GLY A 34 -22.47 -2.12 -0.36
C GLY A 34 -21.00 -2.54 -0.49
N PHE A 35 -20.60 -3.09 -1.63
CA PHE A 35 -19.21 -3.46 -1.89
C PHE A 35 -18.25 -2.25 -1.82
N HIS A 36 -18.61 -1.13 -2.45
CA HIS A 36 -17.78 0.07 -2.41
C HIS A 36 -17.71 0.70 -1.01
N GLN A 37 -18.80 0.64 -0.24
CA GLN A 37 -18.81 1.09 1.14
C GLN A 37 -17.89 0.24 2.01
N GLN A 38 -17.93 -1.09 1.85
CA GLN A 38 -17.04 -2.01 2.56
C GLN A 38 -15.56 -1.70 2.25
N GLN A 39 -15.19 -1.58 0.98
CA GLN A 39 -13.81 -1.21 0.62
C GLN A 39 -13.38 0.13 1.20
N ARG A 40 -14.28 1.11 1.23
CA ARG A 40 -13.97 2.40 1.83
C ARG A 40 -13.68 2.24 3.33
N GLN A 41 -14.44 1.43 4.03
CA GLN A 41 -14.23 1.15 5.45
C GLN A 41 -12.91 0.41 5.69
N GLU A 42 -12.60 -0.61 4.89
CA GLU A 42 -11.32 -1.35 4.98
C GLU A 42 -10.12 -0.43 4.75
N ARG A 43 -10.17 0.45 3.74
CA ARG A 43 -9.11 1.45 3.51
C ARG A 43 -8.97 2.43 4.66
N GLN A 44 -10.09 2.88 5.24
CA GLN A 44 -10.05 3.78 6.39
C GLN A 44 -9.49 3.09 7.63
N ALA A 45 -9.84 1.82 7.86
CA ALA A 45 -9.31 1.02 8.96
C ALA A 45 -7.80 0.82 8.80
N PHE A 46 -7.35 0.42 7.61
CA PHE A 46 -5.94 0.27 7.30
C PHE A 46 -5.17 1.59 7.51
N GLN A 47 -5.65 2.72 6.99
CA GLN A 47 -5.02 4.03 7.20
C GLN A 47 -4.94 4.45 8.67
N LYS A 48 -5.97 4.15 9.47
CA LYS A 48 -5.95 4.41 10.91
C LYS A 48 -4.91 3.55 11.62
N GLN A 49 -4.82 2.27 11.26
CA GLN A 49 -3.81 1.35 11.77
C GLN A 49 -2.39 1.86 11.45
N GLU A 50 -2.09 2.17 10.19
CA GLU A 50 -0.79 2.73 9.80
C GLU A 50 -0.47 4.03 10.56
N GLY A 51 -1.50 4.85 10.79
CA GLY A 51 -1.37 6.08 11.57
C GLY A 51 -1.01 5.82 13.03
N GLN A 52 -1.56 4.76 13.63
CA GLN A 52 -1.26 4.38 15.01
C GLN A 52 0.13 3.78 15.13
N GLU A 53 0.49 2.84 14.25
CA GLU A 53 1.82 2.23 14.21
C GLU A 53 2.95 3.27 14.11
N ARG A 54 2.73 4.35 13.33
CA ARG A 54 3.69 5.47 13.24
C ARG A 54 3.81 6.27 14.53
N LYS A 55 2.72 6.39 15.29
CA LYS A 55 2.77 7.06 16.61
C LYS A 55 3.53 6.17 17.59
N ASP A 56 3.20 4.89 17.63
CA ASP A 56 3.85 3.90 18.50
C ASP A 56 5.35 3.82 18.21
N LEU A 57 5.74 3.85 16.92
CA LEU A 57 7.15 3.98 16.53
C LEU A 57 7.76 5.24 17.15
N ARG A 58 7.18 6.43 16.93
CA ARG A 58 7.75 7.69 17.45
C ARG A 58 7.93 7.66 18.97
N GLU A 59 6.99 7.10 19.70
CA GLU A 59 7.07 6.94 21.15
C GLU A 59 8.20 5.99 21.53
N SER A 60 8.31 4.85 20.86
CA SER A 60 9.39 3.88 21.08
C SER A 60 10.79 4.44 20.82
N LEU A 61 10.90 5.47 19.96
CA LEU A 61 12.17 6.10 19.59
C LEU A 61 12.66 7.12 20.64
N GLN A 62 11.85 7.47 21.65
CA GLN A 62 12.26 8.42 22.69
C GLN A 62 13.41 7.84 23.52
N GLY A 63 14.41 8.67 23.83
CA GLY A 63 15.60 8.26 24.59
C GLY A 63 16.60 7.38 23.83
N LYS A 64 16.28 6.88 22.62
CA LYS A 64 17.21 6.07 21.80
C LYS A 64 18.33 6.89 21.18
N THR A 65 19.48 6.25 20.93
CA THR A 65 20.60 6.86 20.20
C THR A 65 20.25 7.08 18.72
N SER A 66 21.09 7.82 17.99
CA SER A 66 20.87 8.06 16.56
C SER A 66 20.92 6.76 15.75
N GLU A 67 21.85 5.87 16.07
CA GLU A 67 22.04 4.58 15.41
C GLU A 67 20.84 3.66 15.65
N GLU A 68 20.38 3.58 16.90
CA GLU A 68 19.20 2.78 17.26
C GLU A 68 17.93 3.30 16.59
N LYS A 69 17.79 4.64 16.48
CA LYS A 69 16.67 5.25 15.76
C LYS A 69 16.69 4.90 14.28
N GLN A 70 17.86 5.01 13.65
CA GLN A 70 18.00 4.70 12.23
C GLN A 70 17.68 3.24 11.93
N ALA A 71 18.18 2.31 12.76
CA ALA A 71 17.88 0.89 12.62
C ALA A 71 16.38 0.60 12.75
N ALA A 72 15.73 1.11 13.79
CA ALA A 72 14.30 0.91 14.03
C ALA A 72 13.42 1.52 12.93
N ILE A 73 13.77 2.70 12.43
CA ILE A 73 13.07 3.35 11.32
C ILE A 73 13.21 2.52 10.02
N LYS A 74 14.40 1.98 9.74
CA LYS A 74 14.64 1.15 8.56
C LYS A 74 13.80 -0.13 8.59
N GLU A 75 13.80 -0.82 9.74
CA GLU A 75 13.02 -2.03 9.96
C GLU A 75 11.51 -1.75 9.81
N PHE A 76 11.01 -0.72 10.50
CA PHE A 76 9.61 -0.30 10.40
C PHE A 76 9.19 -0.01 8.95
N HIS A 77 10.03 0.70 8.18
CA HIS A 77 9.72 0.99 6.78
C HIS A 77 9.69 -0.27 5.90
N ALA A 78 10.53 -1.26 6.20
CA ALA A 78 10.52 -2.53 5.49
C ALA A 78 9.22 -3.31 5.78
N GLU A 79 8.80 -3.38 7.04
CA GLU A 79 7.55 -4.04 7.47
C GLU A 79 6.33 -3.36 6.85
N GLN A 80 6.19 -2.04 7.00
CA GLN A 80 5.13 -1.24 6.40
C GLN A 80 5.04 -1.41 4.88
N SER A 81 6.18 -1.54 4.19
CA SER A 81 6.20 -1.79 2.75
C SER A 81 5.55 -3.14 2.40
N GLN A 82 5.85 -4.20 3.16
CA GLN A 82 5.27 -5.52 2.96
C GLN A 82 3.77 -5.54 3.29
N GLU A 83 3.35 -4.90 4.39
CA GLU A 83 1.94 -4.81 4.77
C GLU A 83 1.11 -4.08 3.72
N ARG A 84 1.60 -2.94 3.21
CA ARG A 84 0.95 -2.22 2.11
C ARG A 84 0.85 -3.07 0.85
N LYS A 85 1.88 -3.85 0.53
CA LYS A 85 1.87 -4.76 -0.62
C LYS A 85 0.79 -5.84 -0.44
N ALA A 86 0.73 -6.47 0.72
CA ALA A 86 -0.28 -7.48 1.05
C ALA A 86 -1.70 -6.91 1.00
N PHE A 87 -1.94 -5.76 1.63
CA PHE A 87 -3.23 -5.09 1.61
C PHE A 87 -3.69 -4.75 0.19
N ASN A 88 -2.79 -4.20 -0.64
CA ASN A 88 -3.12 -3.88 -2.03
C ASN A 88 -3.43 -5.14 -2.87
N GLN A 89 -2.70 -6.24 -2.63
CA GLN A 89 -2.95 -7.52 -3.30
C GLN A 89 -4.31 -8.10 -2.90
N GLN A 90 -4.67 -8.04 -1.62
CA GLN A 90 -5.98 -8.47 -1.14
C GLN A 90 -7.10 -7.65 -1.79
N GLN A 91 -6.98 -6.32 -1.78
CA GLN A 91 -7.97 -5.42 -2.40
C GLN A 91 -8.10 -5.70 -3.91
N HIS A 92 -7.01 -6.03 -4.60
CA HIS A 92 -7.07 -6.45 -6.00
C HIS A 92 -7.86 -7.74 -6.18
N GLN A 93 -7.59 -8.76 -5.35
CA GLN A 93 -8.28 -10.04 -5.40
C GLN A 93 -9.79 -9.88 -5.18
N GLU A 94 -10.19 -9.08 -4.20
CA GLU A 94 -11.59 -8.77 -3.91
C GLU A 94 -12.28 -8.05 -5.06
N ASN A 95 -11.61 -7.04 -5.65
CA ASN A 95 -12.08 -6.34 -6.84
C ASN A 95 -12.26 -7.28 -8.03
N MET A 96 -11.29 -8.17 -8.29
CA MET A 96 -11.38 -9.13 -9.37
C MET A 96 -12.51 -10.13 -9.17
N ASN A 97 -12.70 -10.61 -7.94
CA ASN A 97 -13.80 -11.51 -7.61
C ASN A 97 -15.15 -10.83 -7.84
N PHE A 98 -15.30 -9.58 -7.38
CA PHE A 98 -16.50 -8.79 -7.59
C PHE A 98 -16.77 -8.51 -9.07
N LEU A 99 -15.72 -8.15 -9.84
CA LEU A 99 -15.81 -7.94 -11.29
C LEU A 99 -16.29 -9.21 -12.01
N LYS A 100 -15.65 -10.36 -11.74
CA LYS A 100 -16.02 -11.65 -12.35
C LYS A 100 -17.46 -12.04 -12.04
N GLN A 101 -17.92 -11.86 -10.80
CA GLN A 101 -19.31 -12.09 -10.43
C GLN A 101 -20.27 -11.19 -11.20
N ARG A 102 -19.93 -9.91 -11.39
CA ARG A 102 -20.77 -8.99 -12.19
C ARG A 102 -20.80 -9.36 -13.67
N LEU A 103 -19.65 -9.73 -14.24
CA LEU A 103 -19.54 -10.14 -15.64
C LEU A 103 -20.30 -11.43 -15.91
N ALA A 104 -20.23 -12.42 -15.02
CA ALA A 104 -20.98 -13.67 -15.12
C ALA A 104 -22.49 -13.45 -15.18
N ASN A 105 -22.99 -12.46 -14.43
CA ASN A 105 -24.42 -12.11 -14.39
C ASN A 105 -24.84 -11.12 -15.50
N ASN A 106 -23.96 -10.80 -16.46
CA ASN A 106 -24.26 -9.86 -17.52
C ASN A 106 -24.63 -10.60 -18.83
N PRO A 107 -25.92 -10.67 -19.21
CA PRO A 107 -26.35 -11.37 -20.42
C PRO A 107 -26.04 -10.59 -21.71
N LYS A 108 -25.64 -9.31 -21.61
CA LYS A 108 -25.36 -8.45 -22.78
C LYS A 108 -23.94 -8.62 -23.33
N LEU A 109 -23.10 -9.39 -22.66
CA LEU A 109 -21.71 -9.60 -23.03
C LEU A 109 -21.48 -11.06 -23.40
N THR A 110 -20.71 -11.26 -24.47
CA THR A 110 -20.17 -12.59 -24.80
C THR A 110 -19.07 -12.97 -23.81
N ASP A 111 -18.73 -14.26 -23.75
CA ASP A 111 -17.67 -14.71 -22.85
C ASP A 111 -16.30 -14.13 -23.23
N ALA A 112 -16.04 -13.94 -24.53
CA ALA A 112 -14.86 -13.25 -25.02
C ALA A 112 -14.77 -11.79 -24.50
N GLN A 113 -15.88 -11.05 -24.51
CA GLN A 113 -15.91 -9.67 -23.99
C GLN A 113 -15.73 -9.62 -22.46
N LYS A 114 -16.26 -10.60 -21.72
CA LYS A 114 -16.06 -10.71 -20.26
C LYS A 114 -14.59 -11.00 -19.93
N GLU A 115 -13.96 -11.88 -20.70
CA GLU A 115 -12.54 -12.20 -20.57
C GLU A 115 -11.67 -10.97 -20.87
N GLU A 116 -11.94 -10.26 -21.96
CA GLU A 116 -11.22 -9.03 -22.32
C GLU A 116 -11.28 -7.98 -21.21
N LEU A 117 -12.46 -7.72 -20.63
CA LEU A 117 -12.63 -6.78 -19.52
C LEU A 117 -11.87 -7.22 -18.25
N SER A 118 -11.87 -8.51 -17.95
CA SER A 118 -11.11 -9.06 -16.82
C SER A 118 -9.60 -8.90 -17.03
N ASN A 119 -9.13 -9.15 -18.26
CA ASN A 119 -7.73 -9.00 -18.65
C ASN A 119 -7.29 -7.53 -18.64
N LEU A 120 -8.14 -6.59 -19.07
CA LEU A 120 -7.87 -5.16 -18.99
C LEU A 120 -7.61 -4.73 -17.53
N PHE A 121 -8.47 -5.16 -16.61
CA PHE A 121 -8.34 -4.83 -15.19
C PHE A 121 -7.06 -5.42 -14.58
N GLU A 122 -6.77 -6.69 -14.88
CA GLU A 122 -5.56 -7.38 -14.43
C GLU A 122 -4.28 -6.71 -14.97
N ASN A 123 -4.28 -6.34 -16.26
CA ASN A 123 -3.15 -5.66 -16.88
C ASN A 123 -2.92 -4.27 -16.26
N GLN A 124 -3.99 -3.53 -15.96
CA GLN A 124 -3.87 -2.25 -15.28
C GLN A 124 -3.29 -2.41 -13.87
N TYR A 125 -3.73 -3.43 -13.12
CA TYR A 125 -3.15 -3.75 -11.82
C TYR A 125 -1.65 -4.04 -11.92
N LYS A 126 -1.23 -4.91 -12.86
CA LYS A 126 0.19 -5.25 -13.07
C LYS A 126 1.03 -4.03 -13.43
N LYS A 127 0.53 -3.15 -14.32
CA LYS A 127 1.19 -1.88 -14.66
C LYS A 127 1.37 -0.99 -13.42
N ASN A 128 0.32 -0.85 -12.60
CA ASN A 128 0.37 -0.05 -11.38
C ASN A 128 1.34 -0.62 -10.34
N VAL A 129 1.38 -1.95 -10.17
CA VAL A 129 2.33 -2.62 -9.26
C VAL A 129 3.75 -2.40 -9.76
N SER A 130 4.00 -2.61 -11.05
CA SER A 130 5.32 -2.40 -11.66
C SER A 130 5.79 -0.96 -11.44
N PHE A 131 4.94 0.02 -11.76
CA PHE A 131 5.25 1.44 -11.57
C PHE A 131 5.61 1.78 -10.12
N ARG A 132 4.84 1.30 -9.14
CA ARG A 132 5.13 1.53 -7.72
C ARG A 132 6.43 0.88 -7.27
N ASN A 133 6.73 -0.33 -7.77
CA ASN A 133 7.97 -1.03 -7.44
C ASN A 133 9.19 -0.28 -8.01
N THR A 134 9.11 0.18 -9.26
CA THR A 134 10.14 1.01 -9.88
C THR A 134 10.36 2.29 -9.07
N GLN A 135 9.30 3.03 -8.78
CA GLN A 135 9.38 4.26 -7.99
C GLN A 135 9.94 4.03 -6.58
N HIS A 136 9.60 2.90 -5.94
CA HIS A 136 10.18 2.53 -4.64
C HIS A 136 11.68 2.29 -4.76
N SER A 137 12.12 1.53 -5.76
CA SER A 137 13.55 1.26 -5.99
C SER A 137 14.33 2.54 -6.27
N GLU A 138 13.80 3.42 -7.11
CA GLU A 138 14.40 4.72 -7.42
C GLU A 138 14.49 5.60 -6.16
N ASN A 139 13.45 5.60 -5.32
CA ASN A 139 13.47 6.32 -4.06
C ASN A 139 14.55 5.81 -3.12
N VAL A 140 14.66 4.49 -2.94
CA VAL A 140 15.70 3.89 -2.10
C VAL A 140 17.08 4.27 -2.61
N ALA A 141 17.34 4.11 -3.91
CA ALA A 141 18.62 4.47 -4.52
C ALA A 141 18.95 5.97 -4.35
N PHE A 142 17.96 6.85 -4.58
CA PHE A 142 18.11 8.29 -4.37
C PHE A 142 18.45 8.63 -2.91
N PHE A 143 17.77 8.00 -1.94
CA PHE A 143 18.06 8.23 -0.53
C PHE A 143 19.45 7.74 -0.14
N GLU A 144 19.88 6.58 -0.63
CA GLU A 144 21.23 6.08 -0.40
C GLU A 144 22.28 7.02 -0.98
N GLN A 145 22.06 7.53 -2.20
CA GLN A 145 22.93 8.53 -2.81
C GLN A 145 23.00 9.81 -1.96
N VAL A 146 21.86 10.35 -1.55
CA VAL A 146 21.81 11.57 -0.73
C VAL A 146 22.41 11.34 0.65
N ALA A 147 22.26 10.16 1.26
CA ALA A 147 22.80 9.82 2.57
C ALA A 147 24.33 9.61 2.54
N ASN A 148 24.86 9.03 1.46
CA ASN A 148 26.27 8.71 1.35
C ASN A 148 27.12 9.82 0.70
N ASN A 149 26.53 10.93 0.23
CA ASN A 149 27.27 12.03 -0.38
C ASN A 149 27.96 12.91 0.69
N PRO A 150 29.30 12.88 0.84
CA PRO A 150 29.99 13.66 1.88
C PRO A 150 29.99 15.17 1.60
N ASN A 151 29.73 15.58 0.35
CA ASN A 151 29.78 16.97 -0.09
C ASN A 151 28.46 17.73 0.14
N MET A 152 27.44 17.07 0.71
CA MET A 152 26.15 17.69 0.98
C MET A 152 25.97 18.02 2.46
N THR A 153 25.68 19.29 2.74
CA THR A 153 25.20 19.73 4.05
C THR A 153 23.81 19.16 4.34
N GLN A 154 23.41 19.15 5.61
CA GLN A 154 22.08 18.68 6.01
C GLN A 154 20.94 19.45 5.30
N GLU A 155 21.09 20.77 5.13
CA GLU A 155 20.10 21.60 4.43
C GLU A 155 20.05 21.29 2.93
N GLN A 156 21.18 21.03 2.29
CA GLN A 156 21.22 20.59 0.89
C GLN A 156 20.53 19.23 0.72
N ARG A 157 20.73 18.29 1.66
CA ARG A 157 20.05 16.98 1.64
C ARG A 157 18.54 17.14 1.76
N LYS A 158 18.07 17.95 2.73
CA LYS A 158 16.64 18.25 2.88
C LYS A 158 16.05 18.88 1.61
N LYS A 159 16.76 19.81 0.99
CA LYS A 159 16.32 20.46 -0.26
C LYS A 159 16.23 19.47 -1.42
N ALA A 160 17.24 18.62 -1.60
CA ALA A 160 17.25 17.59 -2.63
C ALA A 160 16.09 16.59 -2.45
N ILE A 161 15.87 16.11 -1.23
CA ILE A 161 14.75 15.21 -0.91
C ILE A 161 13.40 15.86 -1.24
N ARG A 162 13.21 17.13 -0.87
CA ARG A 162 11.97 17.86 -1.19
C ARG A 162 11.77 18.02 -2.70
N ALA A 163 12.83 18.34 -3.44
CA ALA A 163 12.76 18.51 -4.90
C ALA A 163 12.36 17.20 -5.59
N HIS A 164 13.03 16.10 -5.22
CA HIS A 164 12.73 14.76 -5.73
C HIS A 164 11.25 14.37 -5.53
N PHE A 165 10.71 14.57 -4.32
CA PHE A 165 9.30 14.25 -4.07
C PHE A 165 8.31 15.19 -4.76
N GLN A 166 8.68 16.45 -5.03
CA GLN A 166 7.84 17.36 -5.83
C GLN A 166 7.78 16.89 -7.29
N GLU A 167 8.91 16.49 -7.85
CA GLU A 167 8.99 15.94 -9.21
C GLU A 167 8.15 14.66 -9.34
N GLN A 168 8.33 13.70 -8.41
CA GLN A 168 7.51 12.48 -8.38
C GLN A 168 6.02 12.77 -8.23
N LYS A 169 5.63 13.80 -7.48
CA LYS A 169 4.22 14.18 -7.34
C LYS A 169 3.64 14.66 -8.67
N THR A 170 4.43 15.34 -9.50
CA THR A 170 4.03 15.78 -10.84
C THR A 170 3.95 14.59 -11.79
N GLU A 171 4.98 13.74 -11.85
CA GLU A 171 4.99 12.53 -12.67
C GLU A 171 3.81 11.60 -12.33
N ASN A 172 3.52 11.43 -11.03
CA ASN A 172 2.41 10.61 -10.56
C ASN A 172 1.03 11.15 -10.95
N LYS A 173 0.89 12.45 -11.24
CA LYS A 173 -0.37 13.01 -11.76
C LYS A 173 -0.56 12.69 -13.24
N GLU A 174 0.51 12.66 -14.02
CA GLU A 174 0.47 12.40 -15.46
C GLU A 174 0.24 10.91 -15.77
N LYS A 175 0.68 10.03 -14.85
CA LYS A 175 0.52 8.57 -14.96
C LYS A 175 -0.75 8.00 -14.32
N ARG A 176 -1.59 8.84 -13.71
CA ARG A 176 -2.87 8.48 -13.07
C ARG A 176 -4.04 8.85 -13.94
#